data_AF-A0A840Q8Q9-F1
#
_entry.id   AF-A0A840Q8Q9-F1
#
_cell.length_a   1.000
_cell.length_b   1.000
_cell.length_c   1.000
_cell.angle_alpha   90.00
_cell.angle_beta   90.00
_cell.angle_gamma   90.00
#
_symmetry.space_group_name_H-M   'P 1'
#
loop_
_entity.id
_entity.type
_entity.pdbx_description
1 polymer ?
#
loop_
_entity_poly.entity_id
_entity_poly.type
_entity_poly.pdbx_seq_one_letter_code
_entity_poly.pdbx_strand_id
1 'polypeptide(L)'
;MHPLAHAIAPLLEHIGGTAVPADECEPGDIVLHWEGAPAIAVRLPGEELTSALDRMIRTLEGELGGRLPDLPRADKQRAVRLLEERGAFTLRKSVETVAKALGVSRFTVYNYLNRE
;
A
#
# COMPACT_ATOMS: atom_id res chain seq x y z
N MET A 1 16.79 -3.14 22.78
CA MET A 1 15.86 -2.29 21.99
C MET A 1 15.56 -1.04 22.82
N HIS A 2 15.74 0.17 22.26
CA HIS A 2 15.64 1.45 22.98
C HIS A 2 14.18 1.75 23.42
N PRO A 3 13.91 2.43 24.56
CA PRO A 3 12.54 2.76 25.01
C PRO A 3 11.69 3.50 23.98
N LEU A 4 12.33 4.37 23.19
CA LEU A 4 11.70 5.08 22.06
C LEU A 4 11.05 4.12 21.06
N ALA A 5 11.61 2.93 20.83
CA ALA A 5 11.05 1.92 19.94
C ALA A 5 9.67 1.46 20.38
N HIS A 6 9.50 1.24 21.69
CA HIS A 6 8.23 0.83 22.27
C HIS A 6 7.22 1.97 22.23
N ALA A 7 7.66 3.20 22.53
CA ALA A 7 6.80 4.39 22.50
C ALA A 7 6.22 4.67 21.12
N ILE A 8 6.99 4.42 20.04
CA ILE A 8 6.54 4.66 18.66
C ILE A 8 5.86 3.44 18.01
N ALA A 9 5.89 2.27 18.63
CA ALA A 9 5.35 1.03 18.04
C ALA A 9 3.90 1.16 17.55
N PRO A 10 2.93 1.76 18.29
CA PRO A 10 1.56 1.91 17.80
C PRO A 10 1.46 2.79 16.55
N LEU A 11 2.32 3.80 16.43
CA LEU A 11 2.37 4.67 15.25
C LEU A 11 2.93 3.89 14.06
N LEU A 12 4.02 3.15 14.27
CA LEU A 12 4.66 2.34 13.23
C LEU A 12 3.72 1.27 12.67
N GLU A 13 2.97 0.59 13.54
CA GLU A 13 1.93 -0.36 13.14
C GLU A 13 0.85 0.32 12.29
N HIS A 14 0.44 1.54 12.63
CA HIS A 14 -0.58 2.26 11.88
C HIS A 14 -0.12 2.70 10.48
N ILE A 15 1.15 3.09 10.35
CA ILE A 15 1.70 3.60 9.09
C ILE A 15 2.41 2.53 8.26
N GLY A 16 2.54 1.30 8.76
CA GLY A 16 3.29 0.22 8.10
C GLY A 16 4.80 0.41 8.14
N GLY A 17 5.31 1.17 9.11
CA GLY A 17 6.73 1.38 9.33
C GLY A 17 7.34 0.31 10.24
N THR A 18 8.66 0.17 10.20
CA THR A 18 9.40 -0.77 11.05
C THR A 18 10.50 -0.03 11.80
N ALA A 19 10.67 -0.36 13.08
CA ALA A 19 11.77 0.17 13.88
C ALA A 19 13.03 -0.68 13.64
N VAL A 20 14.14 -0.03 13.30
CA VAL A 20 15.42 -0.65 12.94
C VAL A 20 16.49 -0.11 13.89
N PRO A 21 17.41 -0.95 14.41
CA PRO A 21 18.55 -0.48 15.19
C PRO A 21 19.33 0.64 14.47
N ALA A 22 19.82 1.64 15.22
CA ALA A 22 20.45 2.82 14.62
C ALA A 22 21.74 2.49 13.84
N ASP A 23 22.42 1.40 14.21
CA ASP A 23 23.60 0.83 13.56
C ASP A 23 23.27 -0.01 12.32
N GLU A 24 22.01 -0.38 12.13
CA GLU A 24 21.50 -1.12 10.96
C GLU A 24 20.75 -0.21 9.96
N CYS A 25 20.86 1.12 10.10
CA CYS A 25 20.12 2.05 9.24
C CYS A 25 20.58 1.95 7.77
N GLU A 26 19.61 1.97 6.86
CA GLU A 26 19.82 2.02 5.41
C GLU A 26 19.56 3.41 4.84
N PRO A 27 20.09 3.73 3.64
CA PRO A 27 19.74 4.95 2.92
C PRO A 27 18.22 5.04 2.68
N GLY A 28 17.57 6.00 3.36
CA GLY A 28 16.11 6.19 3.30
C GLY A 28 15.40 5.98 4.63
N ASP A 29 16.05 5.35 5.60
CA ASP A 29 15.53 5.28 6.97
C ASP A 29 15.62 6.65 7.66
N ILE A 30 14.68 6.94 8.57
CA ILE A 30 14.66 8.17 9.36
C ILE A 30 15.25 7.89 10.74
N VAL A 31 16.41 8.48 11.06
CA VAL A 31 17.05 8.31 12.36
C VAL A 31 16.41 9.24 13.41
N LEU A 32 15.77 8.64 14.40
CA LEU A 32 15.24 9.33 15.56
C LEU A 32 16.30 9.44 16.66
N HIS A 33 16.42 10.65 17.21
CA HIS A 33 17.38 10.96 18.26
C HIS A 33 16.68 11.07 19.62
N TRP A 34 17.36 10.62 20.67
CA TRP A 34 16.93 10.76 22.06
C TRP A 34 18.09 11.34 22.87
N GLU A 35 17.84 12.40 23.64
CA GLU A 35 18.88 13.09 24.43
C GLU A 35 20.13 13.49 23.60
N GLY A 36 19.92 13.82 22.33
CA GLY A 36 21.00 14.23 21.41
C GLY A 36 21.80 13.08 20.78
N ALA A 37 21.48 11.82 21.09
CA ALA A 37 22.14 10.65 20.50
C ALA A 37 21.20 9.89 19.54
N PRO A 38 21.70 9.25 18.47
CA PRO A 38 20.91 8.34 17.63
C PRO A 38 20.36 7.19 18.47
N ALA A 39 19.04 7.04 18.50
CA ALA A 39 18.37 6.04 19.33
C ALA A 39 17.81 4.87 18.52
N ILE A 40 17.11 5.18 17.43
CA ILE A 40 16.51 4.16 16.55
C ILE A 40 16.28 4.74 15.15
N ALA A 41 16.41 3.92 14.12
CA ALA A 41 16.01 4.25 12.77
C ALA A 41 14.57 3.77 12.50
N VAL A 42 13.80 4.56 11.74
CA VAL A 42 12.47 4.17 11.27
C VAL A 42 12.56 3.92 9.78
N ARG A 43 12.34 2.65 9.40
CA ARG A 43 12.12 2.27 8.02
C ARG A 43 10.67 2.55 7.68
N LEU A 44 10.44 3.56 6.86
CA LEU A 44 9.12 3.80 6.28
C LEU A 44 8.79 2.69 5.29
N PRO A 45 7.50 2.36 5.09
CA PRO A 45 7.12 1.52 3.96
C PRO A 45 7.60 2.21 2.69
N GLY A 46 8.50 1.56 1.94
CA GLY A 46 9.12 2.18 0.77
C GLY A 46 8.08 2.49 -0.30
N GLU A 47 8.02 3.71 -0.83
CA GLU A 47 7.18 4.17 -1.97
C GLU A 47 5.77 3.53 -2.13
N GLU A 48 5.15 3.04 -1.06
CA GLU A 48 3.78 2.52 -1.06
C GLU A 48 2.82 3.70 -0.94
N LEU A 49 2.71 4.43 -2.04
CA LEU A 49 1.79 5.55 -2.24
C LEU A 49 0.30 5.13 -2.18
N THR A 50 -0.04 3.97 -1.65
CA THR A 50 -1.36 3.36 -1.85
C THR A 50 -2.03 2.87 -0.57
N SER A 51 -1.72 3.38 0.62
CA SER A 51 -2.47 2.95 1.83
C SER A 51 -4.00 3.04 1.66
N ALA A 52 -4.50 4.08 0.97
CA ALA A 52 -5.92 4.20 0.64
C ALA A 52 -6.37 3.23 -0.47
N LEU A 53 -5.64 3.15 -1.58
CA LEU A 53 -5.98 2.25 -2.69
C LEU A 53 -5.87 0.78 -2.30
N ASP A 54 -4.84 0.41 -1.55
CA ASP A 54 -4.59 -0.93 -1.03
C ASP A 54 -5.67 -1.31 0.00
N ARG A 55 -6.14 -0.35 0.81
CA ARG A 55 -7.34 -0.56 1.64
C ARG A 55 -8.57 -0.84 0.78
N MET A 56 -8.81 -0.06 -0.28
CA MET A 56 -9.93 -0.31 -1.20
C MET A 56 -9.82 -1.70 -1.86
N ILE A 57 -8.64 -2.07 -2.35
CA ILE A 57 -8.38 -3.37 -2.98
C ILE A 57 -8.64 -4.51 -1.99
N ARG A 58 -8.11 -4.42 -0.75
CA ARG A 58 -8.34 -5.44 0.28
C ARG A 58 -9.81 -5.60 0.63
N THR A 59 -10.55 -4.50 0.78
CA THR A 59 -12.00 -4.54 0.99
C THR A 59 -12.71 -5.25 -0.16
N LEU A 60 -12.30 -4.94 -1.40
CA LEU A 60 -12.88 -5.53 -2.60
C LEU A 60 -12.63 -7.04 -2.71
N GLU A 61 -11.43 -7.50 -2.37
CA GLU A 61 -11.11 -8.94 -2.33
C GLU A 61 -12.00 -9.70 -1.34
N GLY A 62 -12.32 -9.08 -0.19
CA GLY A 62 -13.29 -9.62 0.77
C GLY A 62 -14.71 -9.69 0.21
N GLU A 63 -15.16 -8.67 -0.50
CA GLU A 63 -16.50 -8.62 -1.14
C GLU A 63 -16.64 -9.61 -2.31
N LEU A 64 -15.57 -9.82 -3.07
CA LEU A 64 -15.54 -10.71 -4.24
C LEU A 64 -15.16 -12.16 -3.88
N GLY A 65 -14.82 -12.42 -2.61
CA GLY A 65 -14.54 -13.76 -2.10
C GLY A 65 -13.22 -14.36 -2.58
N GLY A 66 -12.26 -13.54 -3.01
CA GLY A 66 -11.01 -14.03 -3.59
C GLY A 66 -10.02 -12.92 -3.94
N ARG A 67 -8.79 -13.33 -4.21
CA ARG A 67 -7.71 -12.42 -4.62
C ARG A 67 -7.98 -11.90 -6.02
N LEU A 68 -7.74 -10.61 -6.26
CA LEU A 68 -7.98 -9.97 -7.56
C LEU A 68 -7.35 -10.68 -8.78
N PRO A 69 -6.12 -11.22 -8.74
CA PRO A 69 -5.52 -11.87 -9.90
C PRO A 69 -6.15 -13.22 -10.26
N ASP A 70 -6.80 -13.88 -9.29
CA ASP A 70 -7.40 -15.20 -9.46
C ASP A 70 -8.86 -15.13 -9.94
N LEU A 71 -9.43 -13.93 -9.95
CA LEU A 71 -10.80 -13.70 -10.40
C LEU A 71 -10.98 -14.00 -11.89
N PRO A 72 -12.14 -14.54 -12.29
CA PRO A 72 -12.49 -14.63 -13.70
C PRO A 72 -12.61 -13.23 -14.31
N ARG A 73 -12.51 -13.16 -15.64
CA ARG A 73 -12.48 -11.88 -16.37
C ARG A 73 -13.66 -10.95 -16.02
N ALA A 74 -14.87 -11.49 -15.89
CA ALA A 74 -16.06 -10.69 -15.56
C ALA A 74 -15.92 -10.02 -14.18
N ASP A 75 -15.39 -10.73 -13.19
CA ASP A 75 -15.19 -10.20 -11.85
C ASP A 75 -14.01 -9.21 -11.78
N LYS A 76 -12.96 -9.40 -12.60
CA LYS A 76 -11.91 -8.39 -12.78
C LYS A 76 -12.46 -7.08 -13.37
N GLN A 77 -13.40 -7.17 -14.31
CA GLN A 77 -14.08 -6.01 -14.88
C GLN A 77 -14.96 -5.30 -13.84
N ARG A 78 -15.74 -6.09 -13.09
CA ARG A 78 -16.54 -5.58 -11.97
C ARG A 78 -15.65 -4.91 -10.92
N ALA A 79 -14.50 -5.50 -10.61
CA ALA A 79 -13.54 -4.95 -9.66
C ALA A 79 -13.03 -3.56 -10.07
N VAL A 80 -12.67 -3.37 -11.34
CA VAL A 80 -12.23 -2.07 -11.85
C VAL A 80 -13.32 -1.00 -11.75
N ARG A 81 -14.56 -1.33 -12.12
CA ARG A 81 -15.71 -0.41 -12.00
C ARG A 81 -15.96 0.00 -10.54
N LEU A 82 -15.94 -0.99 -9.64
CA LEU A 82 -16.12 -0.76 -8.20
C LEU A 82 -14.99 0.06 -7.56
N LEU A 83 -13.76 -0.03 -8.09
CA LEU A 83 -12.64 0.81 -7.67
C LEU A 83 -12.81 2.24 -8.20
N GLU A 84 -13.26 2.40 -9.44
CA GLU A 84 -13.59 3.69 -10.04
C GLU A 84 -14.68 4.44 -9.26
N GLU A 85 -15.78 3.77 -8.93
CA GLU A 85 -16.87 4.31 -8.12
C GLU A 85 -16.39 4.79 -6.73
N ARG A 86 -15.39 4.09 -6.15
CA ARG A 86 -14.76 4.48 -4.88
C ARG A 86 -13.67 5.54 -5.02
N GLY A 87 -13.46 6.07 -6.22
CA GLY A 87 -12.50 7.13 -6.50
C GLY A 87 -11.04 6.65 -6.55
N ALA A 88 -10.79 5.34 -6.68
CA ALA A 88 -9.44 4.76 -6.72
C ALA A 88 -8.54 5.42 -7.77
N PHE A 89 -9.09 5.76 -8.94
CA PHE A 89 -8.33 6.30 -10.06
C PHE A 89 -7.99 7.79 -9.95
N THR A 90 -8.51 8.48 -8.92
CA THR A 90 -8.07 9.84 -8.58
C THR A 90 -6.72 9.86 -7.85
N LEU A 91 -6.31 8.70 -7.30
CA LEU A 91 -5.05 8.54 -6.60
C LEU A 91 -3.87 8.44 -7.57
N ARG A 92 -2.72 8.98 -7.15
CA ARG A 92 -1.48 8.94 -7.94
C ARG A 92 -1.00 7.49 -8.11
N LYS A 93 -0.51 7.15 -9.32
CA LYS A 93 -0.08 5.80 -9.73
C LYS A 93 -1.19 4.72 -9.64
N SER A 94 -2.45 5.09 -9.45
CA SER A 94 -3.58 4.15 -9.28
C SER A 94 -3.70 3.08 -10.36
N VAL A 95 -3.58 3.47 -11.64
CA VAL A 95 -3.67 2.53 -12.77
C VAL A 95 -2.56 1.48 -12.72
N GLU A 96 -1.34 1.87 -12.36
CA GLU A 96 -0.21 0.95 -12.24
C GLU A 96 -0.44 -0.04 -11.08
N THR A 97 -0.87 0.46 -9.93
CA THR A 97 -1.16 -0.38 -8.75
C THR A 97 -2.31 -1.35 -9.02
N VAL A 98 -3.42 -0.87 -9.60
CA VAL A 98 -4.58 -1.73 -9.91
C VAL A 98 -4.23 -2.78 -10.97
N ALA A 99 -3.44 -2.42 -11.99
CA ALA A 99 -2.96 -3.38 -12.98
C ALA A 99 -2.11 -4.49 -12.34
N LYS A 100 -1.18 -4.12 -11.46
CA LYS A 100 -0.37 -5.07 -10.69
C LYS A 100 -1.22 -5.97 -9.81
N ALA A 101 -2.19 -5.41 -9.09
CA ALA A 101 -3.08 -6.17 -8.20
C ALA A 101 -3.97 -7.16 -8.98
N LEU A 102 -4.49 -6.79 -10.14
CA LEU A 102 -5.30 -7.67 -11.00
C LEU A 102 -4.49 -8.68 -11.82
N GLY A 103 -3.15 -8.56 -11.85
CA GLY A 103 -2.29 -9.37 -12.70
C GLY A 103 -2.53 -9.12 -14.19
N VAL A 104 -2.79 -7.88 -14.59
CA VAL A 104 -3.07 -7.49 -15.98
C VAL A 104 -2.23 -6.28 -16.39
N SER A 105 -2.27 -5.91 -17.68
CA SER A 105 -1.58 -4.71 -18.16
C SER A 105 -2.36 -3.43 -17.83
N ARG A 106 -1.67 -2.28 -17.76
CA ARG A 106 -2.31 -0.96 -17.67
C ARG A 106 -3.31 -0.72 -18.81
N PHE A 107 -2.97 -1.19 -20.01
CA PHE A 107 -3.86 -1.16 -21.17
C PHE A 107 -5.17 -1.93 -20.90
N THR A 108 -5.09 -3.09 -20.24
CA THR A 108 -6.27 -3.87 -19.85
C THR A 108 -7.15 -3.12 -18.85
N VAL A 109 -6.57 -2.41 -17.89
CA VAL A 109 -7.32 -1.56 -16.94
C VAL A 109 -8.07 -0.45 -17.68
N TYR A 110 -7.41 0.28 -18.59
CA TYR A 110 -8.09 1.30 -19.41
C TYR A 110 -9.23 0.71 -20.26
N ASN A 111 -9.06 -0.51 -20.80
CA ASN A 111 -10.13 -1.19 -21.53
C ASN A 111 -11.33 -1.55 -20.63
N TYR A 112 -11.11 -1.81 -19.35
CA TYR A 112 -12.19 -2.10 -18.40
C TYR A 112 -12.95 -0.84 -18.01
N LEU A 113 -12.25 0.31 -17.91
CA LEU A 113 -12.87 1.64 -17.67
C LEU A 113 -13.72 2.10 -18.87
N ASN A 114 -13.26 1.83 -20.10
CA ASN A 114 -13.91 2.31 -21.32
C ASN A 114 -15.01 1.40 -21.88
N ARG A 115 -15.40 0.35 -21.15
CA ARG A 115 -16.50 -0.55 -21.57
C ARG A 115 -17.78 -0.16 -20.84
N GLU A 116 -18.70 0.46 -21.56
CA GLU A 116 -20.12 0.56 -21.20
C GLU A 116 -20.78 -0.83 -21.31
#